data_AF-A0A7C5NK08-F1
#
_entry.id   AF-A0A7C5NK08-F1
#
_cell.length_a   1.000
_cell.length_b   1.000
_cell.length_c   1.000
_cell.angle_alpha   90.00
_cell.angle_beta   90.00
_cell.angle_gamma   90.00
#
_symmetry.space_group_name_H-M   'P 1'
#
loop_
_entity.id
_entity.type
_entity.pdbx_description
1 polymer ?
#
loop_
_entity_poly.entity_id
_entity_poly.type
_entity_poly.pdbx_seq_one_letter_code
_entity_poly.pdbx_strand_id
1 'polypeptide(L)'
;MFVAYKYKLYQTKKLKYIHNKIDISGIIYNHCIALHKRYYRIYKKHLNLFQLQKHLTKLKKLAKYEYWKNIGSQAIQNITQRIENGYQRFFD
;
A
#
# COMPACT_ATOMS: atom_id res chain seq x y z
N MET A 1 11.15 26.93 -11.40
CA MET A 1 11.15 26.54 -9.97
C MET A 1 9.69 26.51 -9.50
N PHE A 2 9.14 25.33 -9.19
CA PHE A 2 7.76 25.24 -8.66
C PHE A 2 7.77 25.61 -7.17
N VAL A 3 7.19 26.75 -6.82
CA VAL A 3 7.00 27.15 -5.41
C VAL A 3 5.75 26.43 -4.91
N ALA A 4 5.94 25.37 -4.12
CA ALA A 4 4.83 24.70 -3.45
C ALA A 4 4.48 25.48 -2.18
N TYR A 5 3.34 26.16 -2.19
CA TYR A 5 2.82 26.84 -1.00
C TYR A 5 2.27 25.82 0.01
N LYS A 6 2.79 25.85 1.24
CA LYS A 6 2.33 25.01 2.35
C LYS A 6 1.13 25.67 3.05
N TYR A 7 -0.08 25.31 2.66
CA TYR A 7 -1.30 25.74 3.35
C TYR A 7 -1.77 24.68 4.35
N LYS A 8 -2.17 25.12 5.56
CA LYS A 8 -2.87 24.26 6.51
C LYS A 8 -4.23 23.89 5.92
N LEU A 9 -4.54 22.60 5.82
CA LEU A 9 -5.87 22.16 5.40
C LEU A 9 -6.89 22.54 6.48
N TYR A 10 -7.90 23.32 6.10
CA TYR A 10 -9.02 23.66 6.98
C TYR A 10 -9.79 22.40 7.37
N GLN A 11 -10.19 22.32 8.64
CA GLN A 11 -10.97 21.19 9.15
C GLN A 11 -12.33 21.17 8.46
N THR A 12 -12.49 20.22 7.55
CA THR A 12 -13.71 20.04 6.74
C THR A 12 -14.03 18.56 6.65
N LYS A 13 -15.28 18.21 6.35
CA LYS A 13 -15.69 16.80 6.16
C LYS A 13 -14.81 16.08 5.13
N LYS A 14 -14.30 16.80 4.11
CA LYS A 14 -13.36 16.31 3.08
C LYS A 14 -12.04 15.81 3.67
N LEU A 15 -11.52 16.46 4.71
CA LEU A 15 -10.28 16.09 5.38
C LEU A 15 -10.38 14.70 6.04
N LYS A 16 -11.54 14.36 6.62
CA LYS A 16 -11.79 13.03 7.21
C LYS A 16 -11.65 11.91 6.18
N TYR A 17 -12.13 12.11 4.94
CA TYR A 17 -11.98 11.12 3.87
C TYR A 17 -10.53 10.94 3.43
N ILE A 18 -9.74 12.01 3.43
CA ILE A 18 -8.32 11.95 3.10
C ILE A 18 -7.57 11.15 4.17
N HIS A 19 -7.78 11.46 5.45
CA HIS A 19 -7.18 10.69 6.55
C HIS A 19 -7.58 9.22 6.49
N ASN A 20 -8.86 8.91 6.30
CA ASN A 20 -9.31 7.53 6.15
C ASN A 20 -8.61 6.80 4.98
N LYS A 21 -8.40 7.46 3.84
CA LYS A 21 -7.65 6.86 2.72
C LYS A 21 -6.18 6.63 3.07
N ILE A 22 -5.55 7.53 3.82
CA ILE A 22 -4.18 7.38 4.31
C ILE A 22 -4.09 6.18 5.27
N ASP A 23 -5.02 6.08 6.21
CA ASP A 23 -5.06 5.01 7.21
C ASP A 23 -5.22 3.64 6.56
N ILE A 24 -6.19 3.50 5.64
CA ILE A 24 -6.39 2.24 4.89
C ILE A 24 -5.15 1.92 4.04
N SER A 25 -4.50 2.93 3.44
CA SER A 25 -3.25 2.73 2.68
C SER A 25 -2.13 2.21 3.57
N GLY A 26 -2.02 2.72 4.80
CA GLY A 26 -1.07 2.24 5.81
C GLY A 26 -1.34 0.79 6.23
N ILE A 27 -2.60 0.41 6.39
CA ILE A 27 -3.00 -0.99 6.67
C ILE A 27 -2.55 -1.93 5.54
N ILE A 28 -2.79 -1.54 4.28
CA ILE A 28 -2.36 -2.34 3.11
C ILE A 28 -0.83 -2.44 3.07
N TYR A 29 -0.11 -1.34 3.31
CA TYR A 29 1.35 -1.33 3.36
C TYR A 29 1.89 -2.30 4.41
N ASN A 30 1.37 -2.23 5.64
CA ASN A 30 1.76 -3.10 6.74
C ASN A 30 1.48 -4.57 6.43
N HIS A 31 0.34 -4.86 5.78
CA HIS A 31 0.02 -6.21 5.34
C HIS A 31 1.03 -6.76 4.32
N CYS A 32 1.38 -5.96 3.31
CA CYS A 32 2.40 -6.35 2.33
C CYS A 32 3.75 -6.65 3.01
N ILE A 33 4.24 -5.78 3.90
CA ILE A 33 5.50 -5.99 4.62
C ILE A 33 5.47 -7.26 5.47
N ALA A 34 4.37 -7.50 6.19
CA ALA A 34 4.21 -8.74 6.98
C ALA A 34 4.29 -9.98 6.09
N LEU A 35 3.69 -9.92 4.91
CA LEU A 35 3.72 -11.00 3.93
C LEU A 35 5.13 -11.23 3.38
N HIS A 36 5.86 -10.17 3.01
CA HIS A 36 7.27 -10.26 2.59
C HIS A 36 8.14 -10.89 3.69
N LYS A 37 8.02 -10.44 4.94
CA LYS A 37 8.75 -11.01 6.08
C LYS A 37 8.47 -12.50 6.27
N ARG A 38 7.19 -12.90 6.20
CA ARG A 38 6.78 -14.31 6.31
C ARG A 38 7.35 -15.14 5.17
N TYR A 39 7.24 -14.65 3.93
CA TYR A 39 7.73 -15.34 2.74
C TYR A 39 9.24 -15.54 2.78
N TYR A 40 9.98 -14.50 3.17
CA TYR A 40 11.43 -14.57 3.33
C TYR A 40 11.84 -15.54 4.45
N ARG A 41 11.10 -15.61 5.57
CA ARG A 41 11.40 -16.57 6.65
C ARG A 41 11.33 -18.02 6.18
N ILE A 42 10.38 -18.34 5.30
CA ILE A 42 10.14 -19.71 4.81
C ILE A 42 11.07 -20.05 3.64
N TYR A 43 11.14 -19.19 2.63
CA TYR A 43 11.79 -19.49 1.35
C TYR A 43 13.16 -18.84 1.18
N LYS A 44 13.54 -17.90 2.06
CA LYS A 44 14.77 -17.10 1.97
C LYS A 44 14.93 -16.35 0.63
N LYS A 45 13.80 -16.09 -0.04
CA LYS A 45 13.71 -15.43 -1.35
C LYS A 45 12.80 -14.22 -1.27
N HIS A 46 13.02 -13.26 -2.17
CA HIS A 46 12.12 -12.14 -2.37
C HIS A 46 10.83 -12.59 -3.06
N LEU A 47 9.70 -11.99 -2.68
CA LEU A 47 8.41 -12.24 -3.34
C LEU A 47 8.30 -11.37 -4.58
N ASN A 48 7.92 -11.94 -5.72
CA ASN A 48 7.74 -11.17 -6.94
C ASN A 48 6.51 -10.22 -6.85
N LEU A 49 6.68 -8.96 -7.26
CA LEU A 49 5.63 -7.94 -7.36
C LEU A 49 4.31 -8.46 -7.97
N PHE A 50 4.37 -9.20 -9.08
CA PHE A 50 3.15 -9.70 -9.74
C PHE A 50 2.39 -10.71 -8.87
N GLN A 51 3.12 -11.54 -8.11
CA GLN A 51 2.54 -12.50 -7.18
C GLN A 51 1.88 -11.77 -5.99
N LEU A 52 2.52 -10.71 -5.49
CA LEU A 52 1.96 -9.86 -4.44
C LEU A 52 0.65 -9.19 -4.91
N GLN A 53 0.64 -8.60 -6.11
CA GLN A 53 -0.56 -7.96 -6.66
C GLN A 53 -1.69 -8.96 -6.88
N LYS A 54 -1.40 -10.17 -7.38
CA LYS A 54 -2.38 -11.25 -7.51
C LYS A 54 -2.91 -11.72 -6.15
N HIS A 55 -2.10 -11.69 -5.10
CA HIS A 55 -2.56 -11.98 -3.74
C HIS A 55 -3.52 -10.89 -3.23
N LEU A 56 -3.17 -9.62 -3.41
CA LEU A 56 -4.02 -8.50 -3.00
C LEU A 56 -5.37 -8.50 -3.71
N THR A 57 -5.42 -8.82 -5.01
CA THR A 57 -6.71 -8.91 -5.73
C THR A 57 -7.61 -10.02 -5.20
N LYS A 58 -7.05 -11.14 -4.75
CA LYS A 58 -7.80 -12.19 -4.05
C LYS A 58 -8.33 -11.71 -2.70
N LEU A 59 -7.52 -11.01 -1.92
CA LEU A 59 -7.93 -10.47 -0.62
C LEU A 59 -9.08 -9.46 -0.76
N LYS A 60 -9.04 -8.58 -1.76
CA LYS A 60 -10.12 -7.60 -2.03
C LYS A 60 -11.49 -8.25 -2.33
N LYS A 61 -11.54 -9.52 -2.72
CA LYS A 61 -12.79 -10.26 -2.95
C LYS A 61 -13.43 -10.77 -1.65
N LEU A 62 -12.68 -10.85 -0.55
CA LEU A 62 -13.19 -11.32 0.72
C LEU A 62 -13.95 -10.19 1.43
N ALA A 63 -15.11 -10.50 2.01
CA ALA A 63 -15.95 -9.54 2.75
C ALA A 63 -15.16 -8.80 3.85
N LYS A 64 -14.24 -9.50 4.52
CA LYS A 64 -13.36 -8.92 5.55
C LYS A 64 -12.53 -7.73 5.06
N TYR A 65 -12.11 -7.70 3.80
CA TYR A 65 -11.26 -6.66 3.22
C TYR A 65 -12.01 -5.75 2.24
N GLU A 66 -13.34 -5.75 2.28
CA GLU A 66 -14.15 -4.93 1.40
C GLU A 66 -13.82 -3.43 1.50
N TYR A 67 -13.42 -2.96 2.69
CA TYR A 67 -12.99 -1.58 2.91
C TYR A 67 -11.75 -1.17 2.08
N TRP A 68 -10.97 -2.12 1.56
CA TRP A 68 -9.85 -1.84 0.63
C TRP A 68 -10.32 -1.40 -0.75
N LYS A 69 -11.60 -1.61 -1.09
CA LYS A 69 -12.21 -1.10 -2.33
C LYS A 69 -12.35 0.43 -2.32
N ASN A 70 -12.35 1.06 -1.14
CA ASN A 70 -12.39 2.53 -1.01
C ASN A 70 -11.12 3.22 -1.55
N ILE A 71 -10.05 2.45 -1.74
CA ILE A 71 -8.81 2.91 -2.37
C ILE A 71 -8.81 2.50 -3.84
N GLY A 72 -8.46 3.45 -4.71
CA GLY A 72 -8.31 3.19 -6.15
C GLY A 72 -7.26 2.12 -6.44
N SER A 73 -7.48 1.31 -7.47
CA SER A 73 -6.55 0.25 -7.89
C SER A 73 -5.12 0.76 -8.08
N GLN A 74 -4.96 1.94 -8.68
CA GLN A 74 -3.66 2.56 -8.92
C GLN A 74 -2.89 2.84 -7.64
N ALA A 75 -3.55 3.28 -6.57
CA ALA A 75 -2.89 3.55 -5.30
C ALA A 75 -2.36 2.27 -4.65
N ILE A 76 -3.08 1.15 -4.75
CA ILE A 76 -2.62 -0.16 -4.28
C ILE A 76 -1.42 -0.62 -5.09
N GLN A 77 -1.44 -0.45 -6.42
CA GLN A 77 -0.30 -0.78 -7.28
C GLN A 77 0.93 0.05 -6.93
N ASN A 78 0.77 1.36 -6.75
CA ASN A 78 1.86 2.26 -6.35
C ASN A 78 2.46 1.87 -4.98
N ILE A 79 1.63 1.44 -4.02
CA ILE A 79 2.10 0.92 -2.72
C ILE A 79 2.98 -0.32 -2.93
N THR A 80 2.52 -1.28 -3.73
CA THR A 80 3.31 -2.50 -4.00
C THR A 80 4.62 -2.22 -4.71
N GLN A 81 4.61 -1.34 -5.72
CA GLN A 81 5.82 -0.94 -6.44
C GLN A 81 6.80 -0.20 -5.54
N ARG A 82 6.31 0.67 -4.65
CA ARG A 82 7.16 1.38 -3.69
C ARG A 82 7.87 0.40 -2.73
N ILE A 83 7.19 -0.67 -2.31
CA ILE A 83 7.79 -1.71 -1.49
C ILE A 83 8.85 -2.48 -2.28
N GLU A 84 8.53 -2.92 -3.50
CA GLU A 84 9.46 -3.63 -4.39
C GLU A 84 10.73 -2.81 -4.64
N ASN A 85 10.57 -1.53 -5.04
CA ASN A 85 11.70 -0.63 -5.28
C ASN A 85 12.54 -0.41 -4.02
N GLY A 86 11.91 -0.40 -2.84
CA GLY A 86 12.61 -0.29 -1.57
C GLY A 86 13.45 -1.53 -1.27
N TYR A 87 12.94 -2.72 -1.59
CA TYR A 87 13.68 -3.97 -1.42
C TYR A 87 14.79 -4.13 -2.46
N GLN A 88 14.55 -3.80 -3.72
CA GLN A 88 15.58 -3.80 -4.77
C GLN A 88 16.77 -2.93 -4.35
N ARG A 89 16.52 -1.66 -4.02
CA ARG A 89 17.57 -0.72 -3.56
C ARG A 89 18.26 -1.11 -2.25
N PHE A 90 17.69 -2.02 -1.48
CA PHE A 90 18.28 -2.47 -0.22
C PHE A 90 19.23 -3.66 -0.43
N PHE A 91 18.97 -4.47 -1.45
CA PHE A 91 19.73 -5.71 -1.71
C PHE A 91 20.63 -5.63 -2.95
N ASP A 92 20.31 -4.77 -3.92
CA ASP A 92 21.16 -4.38 -5.05
C ASP A 92 22.05 -3.19 -4.67
#